data_AF-A0A2V8HT43-F1
#
_entry.id   AF-A0A2V8HT43-F1
#
_cell.length_a   1.000
_cell.length_b   1.000
_cell.length_c   1.000
_cell.angle_alpha   90.00
_cell.angle_beta   90.00
_cell.angle_gamma   90.00
#
_symmetry.space_group_name_H-M   'P 1'
#
loop_
_entity.id
_entity.type
_entity.pdbx_description
1 polymer ?
#
loop_
_entity_poly.entity_id
_entity_poly.type
_entity_poly.pdbx_seq_one_letter_code
_entity_poly.pdbx_strand_id
1 'polypeptide(L)'
;MQTELLARYPEAGLRVYAVWFNMYPGDARSRWPASLLTDARVIQRWDEGKLVGRWYGEHMTAMRPRIAPGSTWNGEILWDSYLLYTGEATWDEAPTGLVHWGRTIVAGRETLRQDFERLFGAPRR
;
A
#
# COMPACT_ATOMS: atom_id res chain seq x y z
N MET A 1 -0.14 -11.29 5.16
CA MET A 1 -0.90 -10.14 4.62
C MET A 1 -1.98 -10.54 3.61
N GLN A 2 -1.68 -11.21 2.48
CA GLN A 2 -2.72 -11.67 1.54
C GLN A 2 -3.75 -12.60 2.22
N THR A 3 -3.31 -13.67 2.88
CA THR A 3 -4.25 -14.60 3.56
C THR A 3 -5.00 -13.95 4.71
N GLU A 4 -4.36 -13.04 5.44
CA GLU A 4 -4.94 -12.40 6.64
C GLU A 4 -5.97 -11.30 6.31
N LEU A 5 -5.81 -10.64 5.16
CA LEU A 5 -6.67 -9.53 4.74
C LEU A 5 -7.52 -9.93 3.54
N LEU A 6 -6.88 -10.27 2.43
CA LEU A 6 -7.56 -10.51 1.17
C LEU A 6 -8.44 -11.77 1.24
N ALA A 7 -7.90 -12.90 1.74
CA ALA A 7 -8.72 -14.12 1.87
C ALA A 7 -9.81 -14.02 2.95
N ARG A 8 -9.61 -13.18 3.98
CA ARG A 8 -10.60 -12.94 5.04
C ARG A 8 -11.77 -12.07 4.58
N TYR A 9 -11.53 -11.18 3.62
CA TYR A 9 -12.56 -10.29 3.05
C TYR A 9 -12.67 -10.49 1.53
N PRO A 10 -13.20 -11.65 1.07
CA PRO A 10 -13.27 -11.95 -0.37
C PRO A 10 -14.21 -10.99 -1.11
N GLU A 11 -15.32 -10.59 -0.49
CA GLU A 11 -16.35 -9.69 -1.05
C GLU A 11 -16.06 -8.20 -0.84
N ALA A 12 -14.89 -7.88 -0.29
CA ALA A 12 -14.44 -6.49 -0.25
C ALA A 12 -14.06 -6.08 -1.67
N GLY A 13 -14.73 -5.04 -2.18
CA GLY A 13 -14.51 -4.43 -3.50
C GLY A 13 -13.18 -3.69 -3.58
N LEU A 14 -12.09 -4.39 -3.27
CA LEU A 14 -10.74 -3.87 -3.18
C LEU A 14 -10.01 -4.02 -4.50
N ARG A 15 -9.21 -3.01 -4.81
CA ARG A 15 -8.17 -3.09 -5.84
C ARG A 15 -6.82 -2.94 -5.17
N VAL A 16 -5.93 -3.90 -5.40
CA VAL A 16 -4.61 -3.92 -4.74
C VAL A 16 -3.54 -3.69 -5.79
N TYR A 17 -2.73 -2.66 -5.61
CA TYR A 17 -1.57 -2.40 -6.44
C TYR A 17 -0.31 -2.75 -5.66
N ALA A 18 0.44 -3.73 -6.14
CA ALA A 18 1.74 -4.10 -5.60
C ALA A 18 2.82 -3.51 -6.51
N VAL A 19 3.41 -2.40 -6.06
CA VAL A 19 4.44 -1.66 -6.81
C VAL A 19 5.81 -2.00 -6.24
N TRP A 20 6.70 -2.47 -7.10
CA TRP A 20 8.02 -2.95 -6.73
C TRP A 20 9.10 -2.04 -7.26
N PHE A 21 10.07 -1.75 -6.40
CA PHE A 21 11.21 -0.88 -6.68
C PHE A 21 12.51 -1.67 -6.60
N ASN A 22 13.53 -1.20 -7.31
CA ASN A 22 14.91 -1.61 -7.13
C ASN A 22 15.58 -0.77 -6.03
N MET A 23 15.43 -1.16 -4.76
CA MET A 23 15.98 -0.42 -3.62
C MET A 23 17.34 -0.95 -3.17
N TYR A 24 17.59 -2.24 -3.36
CA TYR A 24 18.83 -2.90 -2.95
C TYR A 24 19.74 -3.24 -4.14
N PRO A 25 21.07 -3.30 -3.93
CA PRO A 25 22.00 -3.77 -4.94
C PRO A 25 21.60 -5.15 -5.46
N GLY A 26 21.45 -5.27 -6.79
CA GLY A 26 21.06 -6.51 -7.44
C GLY A 26 19.56 -6.70 -7.65
N ASP A 27 18.71 -5.80 -7.13
CA ASP A 27 17.31 -5.73 -7.53
C ASP A 27 17.21 -5.40 -9.01
N ALA A 28 16.46 -6.21 -9.74
CA ALA A 28 16.26 -6.05 -11.17
C ALA A 28 14.90 -6.62 -11.57
N ARG A 29 14.30 -6.06 -12.63
CA ARG A 29 13.03 -6.55 -13.18
C ARG A 29 13.07 -8.05 -13.50
N SER A 30 14.21 -8.54 -13.99
CA SER A 30 14.40 -9.96 -14.33
C SER A 30 14.42 -10.89 -13.11
N ARG A 31 14.60 -10.35 -11.91
CA ARG A 31 14.61 -11.08 -10.63
C ARG A 31 13.38 -10.78 -9.77
N TRP A 32 12.43 -10.01 -10.31
CA TRP A 32 11.23 -9.58 -9.60
C TRP A 32 10.30 -10.78 -9.34
N PRO A 33 9.95 -11.10 -8.08
CA PRO A 33 9.04 -12.20 -7.76
C PRO A 33 7.58 -11.80 -7.97
N ALA A 34 7.17 -11.57 -9.22
CA ALA A 34 5.80 -11.19 -9.57
C ALA A 34 4.73 -12.22 -9.14
N SER A 35 5.15 -13.45 -8.81
CA SER A 35 4.28 -14.53 -8.33
C SER A 35 4.12 -14.58 -6.80
N LEU A 36 4.73 -13.66 -6.02
CA LEU A 36 4.64 -13.70 -4.56
C LEU A 36 3.22 -13.39 -4.04
N LEU A 37 2.52 -12.47 -4.72
CA LEU A 37 1.13 -12.14 -4.46
C LEU A 37 0.29 -12.70 -5.60
N THR A 38 -0.64 -13.58 -5.24
CA THR A 38 -1.38 -14.44 -6.19
C THR A 38 -2.89 -14.20 -6.17
N ASP A 39 -3.39 -13.39 -5.23
CA ASP A 39 -4.80 -13.00 -5.19
C ASP A 39 -5.18 -12.24 -6.46
N ALA A 40 -6.31 -12.60 -7.06
CA ALA A 40 -6.76 -12.07 -8.35
C ALA A 40 -7.00 -10.55 -8.36
N ARG A 41 -7.16 -9.93 -7.18
CA ARG A 41 -7.31 -8.47 -7.05
C ARG A 41 -5.96 -7.73 -7.08
N VAL A 42 -4.85 -8.45 -7.03
CA VAL A 42 -3.50 -7.87 -7.00
C VAL A 42 -3.01 -7.60 -8.42
N ILE A 43 -2.77 -6.32 -8.68
CA ILE A 43 -2.14 -5.82 -9.89
C ILE A 43 -0.68 -5.53 -9.58
N GLN A 44 0.18 -6.39 -10.11
CA GLN A 44 1.63 -6.32 -9.96
C GLN A 44 2.23 -5.28 -10.92
N ARG A 45 3.13 -4.41 -10.44
CA ARG A 45 3.84 -3.40 -11.25
C ARG A 45 5.31 -3.28 -10.84
N TRP A 46 6.20 -3.33 -11.83
CA TRP A 46 7.61 -2.99 -11.65
C TRP A 46 7.83 -1.52 -12.01
N ASP A 47 8.37 -0.74 -11.08
CA ASP A 47 8.65 0.69 -11.25
C ASP A 47 10.15 0.95 -11.03
N GLU A 48 10.92 0.75 -12.09
CA GLU A 48 12.38 0.92 -12.08
C GLU A 48 12.80 2.36 -11.81
N GLY A 49 12.01 3.33 -12.29
CA GLY A 49 12.22 4.75 -12.08
C GLY A 49 11.91 5.20 -10.66
N LYS A 50 11.21 4.35 -9.89
CA LYS A 50 10.68 4.64 -8.55
C LYS A 50 9.74 5.86 -8.58
N LEU A 51 9.03 6.05 -9.69
CA LEU A 51 8.16 7.20 -9.91
C LEU A 51 7.12 7.33 -8.79
N VAL A 52 6.47 6.22 -8.44
CA VAL A 52 5.46 6.20 -7.37
C VAL A 52 6.09 6.54 -6.01
N GLY A 53 7.24 5.92 -5.70
CA GLY A 53 7.93 6.15 -4.43
C GLY A 53 8.44 7.59 -4.28
N ARG A 54 9.01 8.18 -5.35
CA ARG A 54 9.46 9.58 -5.39
C ARG A 54 8.29 10.54 -5.20
N TRP A 55 7.20 10.33 -5.95
CA TRP A 55 6.00 11.17 -5.83
C TRP A 55 5.52 11.23 -4.37
N TYR A 56 5.46 10.09 -3.69
CA TYR A 56 5.09 10.06 -2.28
C TYR A 56 6.11 10.69 -1.33
N GLY A 57 7.41 10.59 -1.64
CA GLY A 57 8.45 11.28 -0.88
C GLY A 57 8.29 12.79 -0.96
N GLU A 58 8.02 13.33 -2.15
CA GLU A 58 7.76 14.77 -2.38
C GLU A 58 6.50 15.27 -1.68
N HIS A 59 5.46 14.43 -1.59
CA HIS A 59 4.16 14.78 -0.98
C HIS A 59 4.03 14.37 0.50
N MET A 60 5.14 14.00 1.16
CA MET A 60 5.14 13.44 2.50
C MET A 60 4.48 14.35 3.54
N THR A 61 4.66 15.68 3.44
CA THR A 61 4.04 16.64 4.36
C THR A 61 2.52 16.53 4.38
N ALA A 62 1.88 16.31 3.23
CA ALA A 62 0.43 16.18 3.12
C ALA A 62 -0.07 14.83 3.67
N MET A 63 0.72 13.77 3.55
CA MET A 63 0.35 12.44 4.02
C MET A 63 0.62 12.21 5.51
N ARG A 64 1.57 12.95 6.10
CA ARG A 64 2.02 12.74 7.49
C ARG A 64 0.90 12.71 8.54
N PRO A 65 -0.19 13.50 8.45
CA PRO A 65 -1.31 13.39 9.39
C PRO A 65 -2.04 12.04 9.39
N ARG A 66 -1.83 11.20 8.36
CA ARG A 66 -2.46 9.87 8.19
C ARG A 66 -1.47 8.72 8.42
N ILE A 67 -0.31 8.99 9.02
CA ILE A 67 0.67 7.95 9.29
C ILE A 67 0.18 7.03 10.41
N ALA A 68 0.35 5.72 10.24
CA ALA A 68 0.02 4.72 11.23
C ALA A 68 0.90 4.86 12.49
N PRO A 69 0.37 4.59 13.69
CA PRO A 69 1.16 4.61 14.92
C PRO A 69 2.43 3.76 14.80
N GLY A 70 3.56 4.28 15.28
CA GLY A 70 4.86 3.59 15.22
C GLY A 70 5.54 3.61 13.86
N SER A 71 4.94 4.19 12.83
CA SER A 71 5.59 4.43 11.54
C SER A 71 6.27 5.80 11.52
N THR A 72 7.42 5.91 10.86
CA THR A 72 8.12 7.18 10.60
C THR A 72 8.81 7.14 9.24
N TRP A 73 9.01 8.31 8.63
CA TRP A 73 9.73 8.42 7.36
C TRP A 73 10.23 9.84 7.10
N ASN A 74 11.43 9.93 6.54
CA ASN A 74 12.08 11.19 6.16
C ASN A 74 12.96 11.08 4.89
N GLY A 75 12.81 10.02 4.08
CA GLY A 75 13.60 9.84 2.85
C GLY A 75 12.87 10.30 1.58
N GLU A 76 13.60 10.33 0.47
CA GLU A 76 13.12 10.85 -0.82
C GLU A 76 12.20 9.89 -1.59
N ILE A 77 12.31 8.58 -1.33
CA ILE A 77 11.54 7.55 -2.03
C ILE A 77 10.75 6.76 -1.00
N LEU A 78 9.42 6.84 -0.98
CA LEU A 78 8.60 5.94 -0.17
C LEU A 78 8.75 4.49 -0.68
N TRP A 79 9.16 3.55 0.19
CA TRP A 79 9.35 2.12 -0.10
C TRP A 79 9.07 1.26 1.15
N ASP A 80 8.78 -0.03 0.98
CA ASP A 80 8.40 -0.90 2.12
C ASP A 80 7.29 -0.26 2.98
N SER A 81 6.20 0.13 2.31
CA SER A 81 5.06 0.80 2.92
C SER A 81 3.75 0.30 2.33
N TYR A 82 2.68 0.39 3.12
CA TYR A 82 1.31 0.28 2.62
C TYR A 82 0.64 1.65 2.63
N LEU A 83 -0.30 1.86 1.70
CA LEU A 83 -1.19 3.01 1.68
C LEU A 83 -2.60 2.49 1.43
N LEU A 84 -3.56 2.89 2.27
CA LEU A 84 -4.95 2.50 2.18
C LEU A 84 -5.80 3.72 1.85
N TYR A 85 -6.59 3.60 0.78
CA TYR A 85 -7.48 4.64 0.30
C TYR A 85 -8.95 4.18 0.42
N THR A 86 -9.86 5.15 0.54
CA THR A 86 -11.30 4.87 0.44
C THR A 86 -11.67 4.43 -0.99
N GLY A 87 -12.84 3.79 -1.15
CA GLY A 87 -13.34 3.39 -2.47
C GLY A 87 -13.64 4.58 -3.41
N GLU A 88 -13.88 5.76 -2.84
CA GLU A 88 -14.18 7.01 -3.55
C GLU A 88 -12.92 7.85 -3.86
N ALA A 89 -11.72 7.30 -3.62
CA ALA A 89 -10.47 8.00 -3.87
C ALA A 89 -10.29 8.30 -5.37
N THR A 90 -10.07 9.57 -5.68
CA THR A 90 -9.71 10.05 -7.03
C THR A 90 -8.21 10.23 -7.15
N TRP A 91 -7.69 10.08 -8.37
CA TRP A 91 -6.25 10.12 -8.69
C TRP A 91 -6.00 11.07 -9.86
N ASP A 92 -6.34 12.34 -9.64
CA ASP A 92 -6.09 13.41 -10.61
C ASP A 92 -4.69 14.00 -10.38
N GLU A 93 -4.58 15.18 -9.78
CA GLU A 93 -3.28 15.80 -9.43
C GLU A 93 -2.63 15.15 -8.19
N ALA A 94 -3.43 14.73 -7.21
CA ALA A 94 -3.01 14.00 -6.01
C ALA A 94 -4.13 13.07 -5.53
N PRO A 95 -3.81 11.90 -4.93
CA PRO A 95 -4.80 10.97 -4.47
C PRO A 95 -5.57 11.52 -3.28
N THR A 96 -6.90 11.49 -3.37
CA THR A 96 -7.80 11.83 -2.26
C THR A 96 -8.14 10.58 -1.43
N GLY A 97 -8.77 10.78 -0.27
CA GLY A 97 -9.31 9.65 0.49
C GLY A 97 -8.26 8.73 1.14
N LEU A 98 -7.04 9.21 1.40
CA LEU A 98 -6.05 8.46 2.18
C LEU A 98 -6.59 8.22 3.60
N VAL A 99 -6.82 6.94 3.93
CA VAL A 99 -7.27 6.50 5.25
C VAL A 99 -6.08 6.48 6.19
N HIS A 100 -5.12 5.60 5.91
CA HIS A 100 -3.85 5.50 6.62
C HIS A 100 -2.75 4.99 5.69
N TRP A 101 -1.52 5.27 6.06
CA TRP A 101 -0.34 4.64 5.47
C TRP A 101 0.66 4.30 6.58
N GLY A 102 1.52 3.33 6.34
CA GLY A 102 2.50 2.94 7.36
C GLY A 102 3.64 2.14 6.78
N ARG A 103 4.66 1.93 7.63
CA ARG A 103 5.85 1.17 7.30
C ARG A 103 6.59 0.65 8.54
N THR A 104 7.37 -0.41 8.44
CA THR A 104 7.51 -1.33 7.28
C THR A 104 6.18 -2.03 6.97
N ILE A 105 6.00 -2.64 5.79
CA ILE A 105 4.76 -3.38 5.47
C ILE A 105 4.48 -4.43 6.56
N VAL A 106 5.53 -5.06 7.08
CA VAL A 106 5.44 -6.06 8.15
C VAL A 106 5.00 -5.45 9.47
N ALA A 107 5.63 -4.35 9.91
CA ALA A 107 5.28 -3.68 11.16
C ALA A 107 3.88 -3.05 11.11
N GLY A 108 3.50 -2.53 9.94
CA GLY A 108 2.23 -1.87 9.70
C GLY A 108 1.01 -2.79 9.57
N ARG A 109 1.23 -4.11 9.53
CA ARG A 109 0.20 -5.12 9.28
C ARG A 109 -0.98 -5.05 10.24
N GLU A 110 -0.72 -4.79 11.52
CA GLU A 110 -1.78 -4.77 12.53
C GLU A 110 -2.70 -3.56 12.38
N THR A 111 -2.15 -2.36 12.14
CA THR A 111 -2.96 -1.17 11.84
C THR A 111 -3.77 -1.38 10.56
N LEU A 112 -3.15 -1.93 9.51
CA LEU A 112 -3.84 -2.23 8.26
C LEU A 112 -4.99 -3.23 8.46
N ARG A 113 -4.80 -4.25 9.30
CA ARG A 113 -5.83 -5.22 9.67
C ARG A 113 -7.01 -4.54 10.39
N GLN A 114 -6.74 -3.66 11.34
CA GLN A 114 -7.78 -2.92 12.07
C GLN A 114 -8.56 -1.98 11.15
N ASP A 115 -7.88 -1.33 10.20
CA ASP A 115 -8.54 -0.47 9.21
C ASP A 115 -9.44 -1.30 8.28
N PHE A 116 -9.01 -2.49 7.85
CA PHE A 116 -9.85 -3.43 7.11
C PHE A 116 -11.08 -3.87 7.91
N GLU A 117 -10.92 -4.20 9.19
CA GLU A 117 -12.03 -4.54 10.08
C GLU A 117 -13.04 -3.40 10.20
N ARG A 118 -12.58 -2.15 10.29
CA ARG A 118 -13.45 -0.97 10.33
C ARG A 118 -14.23 -0.78 9.02
N LEU A 119 -13.59 -1.00 7.88
CA LEU A 119 -14.18 -0.76 6.56
C LEU A 119 -15.09 -1.90 6.08
N PHE A 120 -14.77 -3.14 6.43
CA PHE A 120 -15.40 -4.34 5.85
C PHE A 120 -15.93 -5.33 6.89
N GLY A 121 -15.72 -5.10 8.19
CA GLY A 121 -16.08 -6.04 9.25
C GLY A 121 -17.54 -5.98 9.73
N ALA A 122 -18.31 -4.95 9.36
CA ALA A 122 -19.74 -4.89 9.69
C ALA A 122 -20.57 -5.64 8.62
N PRO A 123 -21.64 -6.36 9.01
CA PRO A 123 -22.55 -6.95 8.03
C PRO A 123 -23.17 -5.83 7.18
N ARG A 124 -23.05 -5.93 5.85
CA ARG A 124 -23.88 -5.12 4.94
C ARG A 124 -25.34 -5.48 5.25
N ARG A 125 -26.09 -4.53 5.81
CA ARG A 125 -27.54 -4.66 6.00
C ARG A 125 -28.24 -4.60 4.64
#